data_AF-A0A4S4D0X2-F1
#
_entry.id   AF-A0A4S4D0X2-F1
#
_cell.length_a   1.000
_cell.length_b   1.000
_cell.length_c   1.000
_cell.angle_alpha   90.00
_cell.angle_beta   90.00
_cell.angle_gamma   90.00
#
_symmetry.space_group_name_H-M   'P 1'
#
loop_
_entity.id
_entity.type
_entity.pdbx_description
1 polymer ?
#
loop_
_entity_poly.entity_id
_entity_poly.type
_entity_poly.pdbx_seq_one_letter_code
_entity_poly.pdbx_strand_id
1 'polypeptide(L)'
;MTMTLLSSPEKKLPKLSRNRASDLEGGARQRRTKSEGKDGGERQRRWGESGWKRWKILVEGYDWQSGKLDPSMMNRKEENLLPHLVQVSINLDANGECQECSVKSLNEWKKASDFPVINQDYSGAKNTYIYAATTSGSRQALPHFPFDTVLKLNTLNKSIHTWSVGSRRFIGEPIFVPKGTQEEEDNGYILVVEYAVSTQRCYLVVLSSKKIGETGALVARLEVPRSLNFPLGFHGFWAPSSTSVFHI
;
A
#
# COMPACT_ATOMS: atom_id res chain seq x y z
N MET A 1 3.05 7.16 0.79
CA MET A 1 3.28 5.75 1.14
C MET A 1 2.11 5.27 1.97
N THR A 2 1.15 4.59 1.34
CA THR A 2 -0.01 4.00 2.01
C THR A 2 0.41 2.70 2.67
N MET A 3 -0.02 2.48 3.90
CA MET A 3 0.54 1.49 4.80
C MET A 3 -0.59 0.65 5.37
N THR A 4 -0.67 -0.60 4.95
CA THR A 4 -1.63 -1.58 5.47
C THR A 4 -1.06 -2.17 6.77
N LEU A 5 -1.71 -1.92 7.90
CA LEU A 5 -1.43 -2.57 9.18
C LEU A 5 -2.50 -3.65 9.42
N LEU A 6 -2.07 -4.89 9.63
CA LEU A 6 -2.92 -5.94 10.21
C LEU A 6 -3.03 -5.69 11.72
N SER A 7 -4.22 -5.40 12.25
CA SER A 7 -4.50 -5.47 13.69
C SER A 7 -5.24 -6.77 14.01
N SER A 8 -4.64 -7.64 14.84
CA SER A 8 -5.34 -8.75 15.51
C SER A 8 -6.06 -8.22 16.76
N PRO A 9 -7.25 -8.75 17.13
CA PRO A 9 -7.98 -8.28 18.32
C PRO A 9 -7.15 -8.44 19.60
N GLU A 10 -7.18 -7.40 20.42
CA GLU A 10 -6.39 -7.23 21.65
C GLU A 10 -6.48 -8.44 22.60
N LYS A 11 -5.35 -9.10 22.86
CA LYS A 11 -5.14 -9.76 24.16
C LYS A 11 -4.40 -8.76 25.05
N LYS A 12 -5.06 -8.34 26.14
CA LYS A 12 -4.49 -7.49 27.20
C LYS A 12 -3.13 -8.04 27.63
N LEU A 13 -2.06 -7.30 27.38
CA LEU A 13 -0.75 -7.57 27.97
C LEU A 13 -0.74 -7.09 29.44
N PRO A 14 -0.15 -7.86 30.37
CA PRO A 14 -0.07 -7.46 31.76
C PRO A 14 0.89 -6.27 31.93
N LYS A 15 0.55 -5.36 32.84
CA LYS A 15 1.39 -4.21 33.21
C LYS A 15 2.71 -4.70 33.81
N LEU A 16 3.82 -4.45 33.12
CA LEU A 16 5.15 -4.54 33.70
C LEU A 16 5.39 -3.29 34.56
N SER A 17 5.53 -3.48 35.87
CA SER A 17 5.97 -2.47 36.81
C SER A 17 7.44 -2.11 36.54
N ARG A 18 7.74 -0.83 36.33
CA ARG A 18 9.11 -0.32 36.34
C ARG A 18 9.59 -0.19 37.79
N ASN A 19 10.50 -1.06 38.21
CA ASN A 19 11.35 -0.78 39.37
C ASN A 19 12.37 0.29 38.99
N ARG A 20 12.42 1.34 39.83
CA ARG A 20 13.44 2.38 39.84
C ARG A 20 14.75 1.79 40.37
N ALA A 21 15.86 2.12 39.70
CA ALA A 21 17.18 2.18 40.32
C ALA A 21 17.76 3.55 40.00
N SER A 22 18.14 4.26 41.07
CA SER A 22 18.75 5.58 41.11
C SER A 22 20.28 5.48 41.03
N ASP A 23 20.92 6.66 40.90
CA ASP A 23 22.28 6.99 41.39
C ASP A 23 23.47 6.54 40.50
N LEU A 24 24.50 7.34 40.16
CA LEU A 24 25.07 8.60 40.66
C LEU A 24 25.97 9.29 39.59
N GLU A 25 26.13 10.62 39.76
CA GLU A 25 27.32 11.49 39.52
C GLU A 25 28.04 11.48 38.15
N GLY A 26 28.51 12.60 37.57
CA GLY A 26 28.84 13.94 38.05
C GLY A 26 29.99 14.45 37.16
N GLY A 27 30.01 15.72 36.76
CA GLY A 27 31.17 16.27 36.04
C GLY A 27 30.88 17.44 35.10
N ALA A 28 30.82 18.64 35.66
CA ALA A 28 30.72 19.91 34.94
C ALA A 28 32.00 20.23 34.13
N ARG A 29 31.84 20.80 32.93
CA ARG A 29 32.79 21.83 32.46
C ARG A 29 32.16 22.78 31.46
N GLN A 30 32.09 24.04 31.85
CA GLN A 30 31.62 25.20 31.12
C GLN A 30 32.83 26.03 30.62
N ARG A 31 32.72 26.61 29.43
CA ARG A 31 33.44 27.77 28.81
C ARG A 31 33.52 27.48 27.29
N ARG A 32 33.25 28.38 26.36
CA ARG A 32 33.30 29.85 26.32
C ARG A 32 32.45 30.30 25.12
N THR A 33 31.67 31.36 25.28
CA THR A 33 31.09 32.12 24.17
C THR A 33 32.15 33.07 23.59
N LYS A 34 32.20 33.19 22.26
CA LYS A 34 32.60 34.42 21.58
C LYS A 34 31.93 34.48 20.21
N SER A 35 31.17 35.55 20.06
CA SER A 35 30.46 36.04 18.88
C SER A 35 31.42 36.59 17.83
N GLU A 36 31.16 36.33 16.55
CA GLU A 36 31.42 37.26 15.46
C GLU A 36 30.32 37.07 14.41
N GLY A 37 29.58 38.16 14.17
CA GLY A 37 28.50 38.21 13.21
C GLY A 37 29.01 38.55 11.82
N LYS A 38 28.39 37.93 10.80
CA LYS A 38 28.22 38.50 9.48
C LYS A 38 26.78 38.21 9.05
N ASP A 39 26.02 39.29 8.92
CA ASP A 39 24.69 39.32 8.33
C ASP A 39 24.76 38.85 6.87
N GLY A 40 24.02 37.78 6.59
CA GLY A 40 23.68 37.30 5.26
C GLY A 40 22.31 36.64 5.40
N GLY A 41 21.25 37.39 5.11
CA GLY A 41 19.88 36.96 5.33
C GLY A 41 19.51 35.75 4.49
N GLU A 42 19.50 34.57 5.11
CA GLU A 42 18.88 33.37 4.59
C GLU A 42 17.73 32.99 5.51
N ARG A 43 16.50 33.12 5.01
CA ARG A 43 15.27 32.81 5.73
C ARG A 43 15.16 31.30 5.88
N GLN A 44 15.85 30.75 6.88
CA GLN A 44 15.87 29.32 7.21
C GLN A 44 14.46 28.90 7.66
N ARG A 45 13.67 28.36 6.73
CA ARG A 45 12.42 27.67 7.06
C ARG A 45 12.80 26.45 7.91
N ARG A 46 12.50 26.55 9.19
CA ARG A 46 12.62 25.46 10.17
C ARG A 46 11.66 24.36 9.72
N TRP A 47 12.17 23.36 9.02
CA TRP A 47 11.44 22.12 8.78
C TRP A 47 11.27 21.45 10.13
N GLY A 48 10.02 21.33 10.58
CA GLY A 48 9.69 20.55 11.77
C GLY A 48 10.12 19.11 11.52
N GLU A 49 10.88 18.56 12.47
CA GLU A 49 11.33 17.18 12.47
C GLU A 49 10.12 16.26 12.57
N SER A 50 9.63 15.79 11.42
CA SER A 50 8.69 14.68 11.37
C SER A 50 9.47 13.41 11.68
N GLY A 51 9.20 12.80 12.83
CA GLY A 51 9.79 11.52 13.22
C GLY A 51 9.32 10.40 12.30
N TRP A 52 10.17 10.00 11.34
CA TRP A 52 9.90 8.86 10.47
C TRP A 52 10.17 7.57 11.24
N LYS A 53 9.12 6.84 11.60
CA LYS A 53 9.25 5.43 11.99
C LYS A 53 9.15 4.57 10.73
N ARG A 54 10.01 3.56 10.64
CA ARG A 54 10.00 2.55 9.55
C ARG A 54 8.69 1.78 9.63
N TRP A 55 7.97 1.70 8.52
CA TRP A 55 6.73 0.97 8.46
C TRP A 55 6.80 -0.16 7.42
N LYS A 56 6.38 -1.35 7.86
CA LYS A 56 6.51 -2.61 7.13
C LYS A 56 5.21 -2.88 6.38
N ILE A 57 5.28 -2.95 5.05
CA ILE A 57 4.25 -3.60 4.24
C ILE A 57 4.29 -5.08 4.64
N LEU A 58 3.19 -5.62 5.16
CA LEU A 58 3.12 -7.07 5.39
C LEU A 58 2.89 -7.72 4.03
N VAL A 59 3.89 -8.49 3.61
CA VAL A 59 3.95 -9.20 2.34
C VAL A 59 2.84 -10.26 2.30
N GLU A 60 2.23 -10.42 1.14
CA GLU A 60 1.32 -11.51 0.78
C GLU A 60 1.72 -12.86 1.40
N GLY A 61 0.83 -13.47 2.18
CA GLY A 61 1.07 -14.77 2.80
C GLY A 61 2.16 -14.80 3.87
N TYR A 62 2.63 -13.66 4.37
CA TYR A 62 3.60 -13.61 5.48
C TYR A 62 2.94 -13.91 6.82
N ASP A 63 3.19 -15.10 7.35
CA ASP A 63 2.89 -15.44 8.73
C ASP A 63 3.98 -14.84 9.63
N TRP A 64 3.63 -13.76 10.33
CA TRP A 64 4.56 -13.09 11.25
C TRP A 64 4.88 -13.93 12.51
N GLN A 65 4.04 -14.91 12.86
CA GLN A 65 4.27 -15.77 14.02
C GLN A 65 5.30 -16.85 13.71
N SER A 66 5.22 -17.47 12.52
CA SER A 66 6.21 -18.46 12.08
C SER A 66 7.39 -17.86 11.30
N GLY A 67 7.28 -16.60 10.88
CA GLY A 67 8.27 -15.90 10.06
C GLY A 67 8.36 -16.40 8.61
N LYS A 68 7.37 -17.17 8.14
CA LYS A 68 7.36 -17.81 6.81
C LYS A 68 6.38 -17.14 5.85
N LEU A 69 6.75 -17.11 4.57
CA LEU A 69 5.85 -16.78 3.48
C LEU A 69 5.15 -18.06 3.01
N ASP A 70 3.85 -18.18 3.26
CA ASP A 70 2.98 -19.26 2.82
C ASP A 70 1.63 -18.69 2.34
N PRO A 71 1.50 -18.28 1.07
CA PRO A 71 0.25 -17.72 0.54
C PRO A 71 -0.91 -18.73 0.53
N SER A 72 -0.66 -20.04 0.73
CA SER A 72 -1.73 -21.02 0.86
C SER A 72 -2.60 -20.78 2.10
N MET A 73 -2.06 -20.11 3.12
CA MET A 73 -2.80 -19.77 4.33
C MET A 73 -4.03 -18.91 4.06
N MET A 74 -3.99 -18.10 3.00
CA MET A 74 -5.12 -17.25 2.61
C MET A 74 -6.35 -18.05 2.20
N ASN A 75 -6.23 -19.32 1.80
CA ASN A 75 -7.38 -20.16 1.46
C ASN A 75 -7.74 -21.17 2.56
N ARG A 76 -7.19 -21.02 3.77
CA ARG A 76 -7.58 -21.83 4.94
C ARG A 76 -8.88 -21.29 5.54
N LYS A 77 -9.53 -22.10 6.39
CA LYS A 77 -10.84 -21.80 6.99
C LYS A 77 -10.86 -20.59 7.95
N GLU A 78 -9.71 -20.01 8.28
CA GLU A 78 -9.58 -18.89 9.22
C GLU A 78 -9.62 -17.55 8.48
N GLU A 79 -10.83 -17.08 8.16
CA GLU A 79 -11.05 -15.81 7.44
C GLU A 79 -10.53 -14.57 8.20
N ASN A 80 -10.37 -14.66 9.52
CA ASN A 80 -9.92 -13.55 10.37
C ASN A 80 -8.46 -13.12 10.14
N LEU A 81 -7.69 -13.87 9.34
CA LEU A 81 -6.29 -13.59 9.04
C LEU A 81 -6.09 -13.05 7.62
N LEU A 82 -7.18 -12.80 6.88
CA LEU A 82 -7.09 -12.29 5.53
C LEU A 82 -6.60 -10.83 5.50
N PRO A 83 -5.79 -10.45 4.50
CA PRO A 83 -5.37 -9.07 4.34
C PRO A 83 -6.56 -8.21 3.94
N HIS A 84 -6.78 -7.13 4.68
CA HIS A 84 -7.82 -6.15 4.38
C HIS A 84 -7.21 -4.75 4.33
N LEU A 85 -7.79 -3.91 3.49
CA LEU A 85 -7.43 -2.50 3.44
C LEU A 85 -8.04 -1.79 4.66
N VAL A 86 -7.19 -1.11 5.43
CA VAL A 86 -7.59 -0.33 6.59
C VAL A 86 -7.11 1.11 6.48
N GLN A 87 -7.86 2.03 7.05
CA GLN A 87 -7.46 3.40 7.30
C GLN A 87 -7.01 3.53 8.74
N VAL A 88 -5.76 3.92 8.94
CA VAL A 88 -5.20 4.21 10.26
C VAL A 88 -5.06 5.73 10.41
N SER A 89 -5.65 6.29 11.46
CA SER A 89 -5.55 7.72 11.79
C SER A 89 -4.86 7.86 13.14
N ILE A 90 -3.75 8.60 13.17
CA ILE A 90 -2.97 8.86 14.38
C ILE A 90 -2.89 10.38 14.56
N ASN A 91 -3.37 10.88 15.69
CA ASN A 91 -3.23 12.26 16.12
C ASN A 91 -2.04 12.37 17.08
N LEU A 92 -1.10 13.25 16.75
CA LEU A 92 0.12 13.48 17.53
C LEU A 92 0.10 14.88 18.13
N ASP A 93 0.62 15.00 19.35
CA ASP A 93 0.85 16.29 19.97
C ASP A 93 2.14 16.97 19.46
N ALA A 94 2.47 18.14 20.00
CA ALA A 94 3.66 18.91 19.64
C ALA A 94 4.99 18.19 19.97
N ASN A 95 4.97 17.22 20.87
CA ASN A 95 6.12 16.41 21.27
C ASN A 95 6.21 15.09 20.47
N GLY A 96 5.25 14.83 19.58
CA GLY A 96 5.14 13.58 18.83
C GLY A 96 4.52 12.42 19.62
N GLU A 97 3.88 12.70 20.76
CA GLU A 97 3.14 11.70 21.52
C GLU A 97 1.75 11.47 20.91
N CYS A 98 1.35 10.21 20.83
CA CYS A 98 0.05 9.83 20.28
C CYS A 98 -1.07 10.18 21.25
N GLN A 99 -1.93 11.12 20.86
CA GLN A 99 -3.14 11.49 21.62
C GLN A 99 -4.33 10.58 21.26
N GLU A 100 -4.45 10.23 19.99
CA GLU A 100 -5.54 9.41 19.49
C GLU A 100 -5.05 8.51 18.36
N CYS A 101 -5.46 7.25 18.37
CA CYS A 101 -5.21 6.30 17.29
C CYS A 101 -6.52 5.57 16.99
N SER A 102 -6.93 5.54 15.72
CA SER A 102 -8.07 4.76 15.27
C SER A 102 -7.73 3.97 14.02
N VAL A 103 -8.31 2.77 13.94
CA VAL A 103 -8.21 1.87 12.78
C VAL A 103 -9.62 1.58 12.30
N LYS A 104 -9.88 1.78 11.01
CA LYS A 104 -11.19 1.55 10.39
C LYS A 104 -11.02 0.75 9.12
N SER A 105 -11.99 -0.11 8.81
CA SER A 105 -12.05 -0.78 7.52
C SER A 105 -12.16 0.25 6.40
N LEU A 106 -11.36 0.11 5.35
CA LEU A 106 -11.40 1.04 4.23
C LEU A 106 -12.62 0.73 3.36
N ASN A 107 -13.55 1.69 3.27
CA ASN A 107 -14.80 1.61 2.50
C ASN A 107 -15.66 0.36 2.82
N GLU A 108 -15.54 -0.21 4.01
CA GLU A 108 -16.26 -1.44 4.40
C GLU A 108 -16.06 -2.63 3.43
N TRP A 109 -14.94 -2.64 2.67
CA TRP A 109 -14.62 -3.75 1.77
C TRP A 109 -14.18 -4.98 2.56
N LYS A 110 -14.91 -6.09 2.41
CA LYS A 110 -14.74 -7.30 3.24
C LYS A 110 -13.89 -8.40 2.61
N LYS A 111 -13.50 -8.28 1.34
CA LYS A 111 -12.74 -9.34 0.67
C LYS A 111 -11.24 -9.14 0.86
N ALA A 112 -10.52 -10.26 0.85
CA ALA A 112 -9.06 -10.25 0.90
C ALA A 112 -8.51 -9.36 -0.21
N SER A 113 -7.69 -8.38 0.14
CA SER A 113 -7.12 -7.40 -0.78
C SER A 113 -5.71 -7.03 -0.38
N ASP A 114 -4.85 -6.84 -1.38
CA ASP A 114 -3.46 -6.42 -1.20
C ASP A 114 -3.01 -5.56 -2.39
N PHE A 115 -1.73 -5.20 -2.44
CA PHE A 115 -1.12 -4.37 -3.47
C PHE A 115 -1.86 -3.03 -3.68
N PRO A 116 -2.06 -2.22 -2.63
CA PRO A 116 -2.73 -0.94 -2.77
C PRO A 116 -1.86 0.03 -3.58
N VAL A 117 -2.46 0.61 -4.62
CA VAL A 117 -1.85 1.62 -5.48
C VAL A 117 -2.72 2.88 -5.52
N ILE A 118 -2.06 4.02 -5.65
CA ILE A 118 -2.68 5.34 -5.83
C ILE A 118 -2.07 6.01 -7.06
N ASN A 119 -2.64 7.12 -7.50
CA ASN A 119 -1.92 8.03 -8.39
C ASN A 119 -0.67 8.56 -7.65
N GLN A 120 0.52 8.28 -8.19
CA GLN A 120 1.78 8.60 -7.55
C GLN A 120 2.00 10.12 -7.38
N ASP A 121 1.35 10.95 -8.20
CA ASP A 121 1.36 12.41 -8.08
C ASP A 121 0.74 12.89 -6.75
N TYR A 122 -0.04 12.03 -6.08
CA TYR A 122 -0.68 12.29 -4.79
C TYR A 122 0.05 11.61 -3.62
N SER A 123 1.24 11.05 -3.83
CA SER A 123 2.01 10.41 -2.76
C SER A 123 2.40 11.42 -1.67
N GLY A 124 2.01 11.13 -0.43
CA GLY A 124 2.26 12.02 0.72
C GLY A 124 1.25 13.17 0.85
N ALA A 125 0.31 13.28 -0.08
CA ALA A 125 -0.84 14.18 -0.01
C ALA A 125 -2.12 13.39 0.25
N LYS A 126 -3.22 14.10 0.51
CA LYS A 126 -4.55 13.50 0.61
C LYS A 126 -4.98 13.00 -0.79
N ASN A 127 -5.32 11.72 -0.89
CA ASN A 127 -5.85 11.09 -2.10
C ASN A 127 -7.30 10.60 -1.89
N THR A 128 -8.07 10.58 -2.97
CA THR A 128 -9.47 10.15 -3.01
C THR A 128 -9.58 8.71 -3.53
N TYR A 129 -8.75 8.33 -4.48
CA TYR A 129 -8.86 7.05 -5.18
C TYR A 129 -7.74 6.10 -4.78
N ILE A 130 -8.12 4.85 -4.53
CA ILE A 130 -7.21 3.74 -4.22
C ILE A 130 -7.60 2.56 -5.10
N TYR A 131 -6.61 1.90 -5.68
CA TYR A 131 -6.81 0.64 -6.39
C TYR A 131 -6.05 -0.48 -5.68
N ALA A 132 -6.48 -1.72 -5.84
CA ALA A 132 -5.84 -2.88 -5.22
C ALA A 132 -6.13 -4.16 -6.00
N ALA A 133 -5.34 -5.21 -5.77
CA ALA A 133 -5.72 -6.56 -6.17
C ALA A 133 -6.62 -7.16 -5.08
N THR A 134 -7.68 -7.85 -5.49
CA THR A 134 -8.63 -8.53 -4.58
C THR A 134 -9.12 -9.84 -5.19
N THR A 135 -9.72 -10.66 -4.35
CA THR A 135 -10.53 -11.81 -4.80
C THR A 135 -11.93 -11.37 -5.20
N SER A 136 -12.46 -11.98 -6.27
CA SER A 136 -13.89 -11.96 -6.60
C SER A 136 -14.72 -12.76 -5.60
N GLY A 137 -14.11 -13.73 -4.90
CA GLY A 137 -14.78 -14.70 -4.03
C GLY A 137 -15.60 -15.76 -4.78
N SER A 138 -15.55 -15.77 -6.12
CA SER A 138 -16.38 -16.67 -6.95
C SER A 138 -15.79 -18.08 -7.12
N ARG A 139 -14.56 -18.30 -6.65
CA ARG A 139 -13.79 -19.54 -6.88
C ARG A 139 -13.86 -20.45 -5.67
N GLN A 140 -14.56 -21.57 -5.80
CA GLN A 140 -14.78 -22.52 -4.70
C GLN A 140 -13.49 -23.12 -4.12
N ALA A 141 -12.52 -23.46 -4.98
CA ALA A 141 -11.26 -24.09 -4.52
C ALA A 141 -10.23 -23.09 -3.98
N LEU A 142 -10.33 -21.82 -4.40
CA LEU A 142 -9.36 -20.76 -4.11
C LEU A 142 -10.13 -19.45 -3.84
N PRO A 143 -10.88 -19.37 -2.72
CA PRO A 143 -11.82 -18.28 -2.46
C PRO A 143 -11.15 -16.92 -2.20
N HIS A 144 -9.89 -16.90 -1.80
CA HIS A 144 -9.22 -15.68 -1.33
C HIS A 144 -7.94 -15.34 -2.09
N PHE A 145 -7.21 -16.35 -2.57
CA PHE A 145 -5.96 -16.18 -3.30
C PHE A 145 -5.76 -17.33 -4.30
N PRO A 146 -5.18 -17.14 -5.51
CA PRO A 146 -4.67 -15.90 -6.09
C PRO A 146 -5.77 -14.88 -6.41
N PHE A 147 -5.40 -13.60 -6.44
CA PHE A 147 -6.32 -12.54 -6.80
C PHE A 147 -6.72 -12.62 -8.28
N ASP A 148 -7.95 -12.20 -8.58
CA ASP A 148 -8.55 -12.26 -9.92
C ASP A 148 -9.34 -10.98 -10.26
N THR A 149 -9.22 -9.94 -9.42
CA THR A 149 -10.06 -8.76 -9.50
C THR A 149 -9.27 -7.50 -9.14
N VAL A 150 -9.33 -6.48 -10.01
CA VAL A 150 -8.90 -5.13 -9.69
C VAL A 150 -10.02 -4.42 -8.94
N LEU A 151 -9.71 -3.88 -7.77
CA LEU A 151 -10.59 -3.05 -6.94
C LEU A 151 -10.30 -1.57 -7.20
N LYS A 152 -11.34 -0.74 -7.27
CA LYS A 152 -11.27 0.72 -7.21
C LYS A 152 -12.14 1.20 -6.05
N LEU A 153 -11.56 1.97 -5.16
CA LEU A 153 -12.21 2.60 -4.01
C LEU A 153 -12.17 4.12 -4.14
N ASN A 154 -13.29 4.77 -3.84
CA ASN A 154 -13.35 6.21 -3.62
C ASN A 154 -13.52 6.48 -2.11
N THR A 155 -12.51 7.08 -1.47
CA THR A 155 -12.48 7.27 -0.01
C THR A 155 -13.42 8.38 0.46
N LEU A 156 -13.86 9.27 -0.43
CA LEU A 156 -14.75 10.39 -0.13
C LEU A 156 -16.22 9.96 -0.09
N ASN A 157 -16.73 9.39 -1.18
CA ASN A 157 -18.14 8.98 -1.30
C ASN A 157 -18.37 7.50 -0.97
N LYS A 158 -17.30 6.76 -0.64
CA LYS A 158 -17.30 5.33 -0.31
C LYS A 158 -17.71 4.40 -1.46
N SER A 159 -17.72 4.87 -2.71
CA SER A 159 -18.03 4.00 -3.85
C SER A 159 -16.95 2.93 -4.04
N ILE A 160 -17.40 1.79 -4.54
CA ILE A 160 -16.59 0.60 -4.78
C ILE A 160 -16.92 0.09 -6.17
N HIS A 161 -15.88 -0.11 -6.98
CA HIS A 161 -16.01 -0.69 -8.30
C HIS A 161 -14.96 -1.77 -8.51
N THR A 162 -15.27 -2.76 -9.34
CA THR A 162 -14.36 -3.87 -9.61
C THR A 162 -14.28 -4.19 -11.09
N TRP A 163 -13.15 -4.76 -11.49
CA TRP A 163 -12.96 -5.41 -12.78
C TRP A 163 -12.34 -6.78 -12.55
N SER A 164 -13.02 -7.85 -12.96
CA SER A 164 -12.58 -9.23 -12.72
C SER A 164 -12.18 -9.93 -14.01
N VAL A 165 -11.13 -10.75 -13.94
CA VAL A 165 -10.78 -11.65 -15.05
C VAL A 165 -11.71 -12.86 -15.07
N GLY A 166 -11.78 -13.51 -16.23
CA GLY A 166 -12.57 -14.72 -16.41
C GLY A 166 -12.03 -15.95 -15.65
N SER A 167 -12.75 -17.06 -15.78
CA SER A 167 -12.40 -18.34 -15.16
C SER A 167 -10.96 -18.79 -15.46
N ARG A 168 -10.30 -19.37 -14.45
CA ARG A 168 -8.92 -19.89 -14.53
C ARG A 168 -7.87 -18.85 -14.96
N ARG A 169 -8.13 -17.58 -14.66
CA ARG A 169 -7.20 -16.46 -14.82
C ARG A 169 -6.98 -15.79 -13.47
N PHE A 170 -5.81 -15.19 -13.29
CA PHE A 170 -5.42 -14.48 -12.06
C PHE A 170 -4.67 -13.22 -12.43
N ILE A 171 -4.58 -12.28 -11.50
CA ILE A 171 -3.89 -11.00 -11.70
C ILE A 171 -2.78 -10.79 -10.68
N GLY A 172 -1.78 -10.01 -11.05
CA GLY A 172 -0.76 -9.49 -10.14
C GLY A 172 -1.11 -8.09 -9.61
N GLU A 173 -0.07 -7.36 -9.16
CA GLU A 173 -0.17 -5.98 -8.70
C GLU A 173 -0.73 -5.04 -9.80
N PRO A 174 -1.75 -4.22 -9.49
CA PRO A 174 -2.17 -3.12 -10.36
C PRO A 174 -1.18 -1.95 -10.29
N ILE A 175 -0.89 -1.33 -11.42
CA ILE A 175 -0.03 -0.14 -11.54
C ILE A 175 -0.86 0.99 -12.14
N PHE A 176 -0.93 2.12 -11.44
CA PHE A 176 -1.58 3.33 -11.96
C PHE A 176 -0.61 4.11 -12.86
N VAL A 177 -1.09 4.49 -14.04
CA VAL A 177 -0.36 5.32 -15.01
C VAL A 177 -1.21 6.56 -15.32
N PRO A 178 -0.77 7.78 -14.91
CA PRO A 178 -1.49 9.00 -15.23
C PRO A 178 -1.45 9.26 -16.74
N LYS A 179 -2.54 9.81 -17.28
CA LYS A 179 -2.60 10.23 -18.69
C LYS A 179 -1.97 11.63 -18.90
N GLY A 180 -1.71 12.37 -17.82
CA GLY A 180 -1.00 13.66 -17.79
C GLY A 180 -0.96 14.22 -16.36
N THR A 181 -0.21 15.31 -16.15
CA THR A 181 0.08 15.89 -14.82
C THR A 181 -0.96 16.91 -14.30
N GLN A 182 -1.96 17.26 -15.12
CA GLN A 182 -3.00 18.25 -14.75
C GLN A 182 -4.43 17.70 -14.90
N GLU A 183 -4.57 16.38 -15.00
CA GLU A 183 -5.88 15.75 -15.12
C GLU A 183 -6.44 15.35 -13.75
N GLU A 184 -7.73 15.01 -13.68
CA GLU A 184 -8.36 14.51 -12.46
C GLU A 184 -7.56 13.34 -11.85
N GLU A 185 -7.59 13.20 -10.51
CA GLU A 185 -6.80 12.23 -9.75
C GLU A 185 -6.86 10.80 -10.32
N ASP A 186 -8.04 10.36 -10.75
CA ASP A 186 -8.30 9.02 -11.30
C ASP A 186 -8.26 8.95 -12.82
N ASN A 187 -7.80 9.99 -13.52
CA ASN A 187 -7.73 10.01 -14.97
C ASN A 187 -6.41 9.41 -15.48
N GLY A 188 -6.49 8.14 -15.86
CA GLY A 188 -5.33 7.39 -16.31
C GLY A 188 -5.70 5.97 -16.71
N TYR A 189 -4.73 5.09 -16.52
CA TYR A 189 -4.83 3.69 -16.81
C TYR A 189 -4.41 2.85 -15.61
N ILE A 190 -5.02 1.68 -15.45
CA ILE A 190 -4.48 0.62 -14.61
C ILE A 190 -3.84 -0.42 -15.53
N LEU A 191 -2.54 -0.65 -15.35
CA LEU A 191 -1.84 -1.77 -15.93
C LEU A 191 -1.88 -2.93 -14.93
N VAL A 192 -2.18 -4.12 -15.41
CA VAL A 192 -2.11 -5.32 -14.59
C VAL A 192 -1.70 -6.52 -15.42
N VAL A 193 -0.85 -7.38 -14.86
CA VAL A 193 -0.52 -8.65 -15.50
C VAL A 193 -1.62 -9.65 -15.18
N GLU A 194 -2.17 -10.26 -16.21
CA GLU A 194 -3.08 -11.39 -16.11
C GLU A 194 -2.33 -12.68 -16.47
N TYR A 195 -2.40 -13.69 -15.60
CA TYR A 195 -1.96 -15.05 -15.90
C TYR A 195 -3.16 -15.96 -16.20
N ALA A 196 -3.27 -16.42 -17.44
CA ALA A 196 -4.28 -17.38 -17.88
C ALA A 196 -3.74 -18.80 -17.74
N VAL A 197 -4.20 -19.53 -16.71
CA VAL A 197 -3.73 -20.89 -16.41
C VAL A 197 -4.12 -21.88 -17.51
N SER A 198 -5.30 -21.70 -18.11
CA SER A 198 -5.80 -22.61 -19.16
C SER A 198 -4.91 -22.65 -20.40
N THR A 199 -4.24 -21.54 -20.72
CA THR A 199 -3.36 -21.42 -21.89
C THR A 199 -1.90 -21.19 -21.53
N GLN A 200 -1.58 -21.26 -20.22
CA GLN A 200 -0.26 -20.98 -19.64
C GLN A 200 0.35 -19.71 -20.23
N ARG A 201 -0.39 -18.61 -20.11
CA ARG A 201 -0.04 -17.37 -20.81
C ARG A 201 -0.21 -16.13 -19.96
N CYS A 202 0.80 -15.26 -19.99
CA CYS A 202 0.70 -13.91 -19.45
C CYS A 202 0.12 -12.92 -20.47
N TYR A 203 -0.66 -11.98 -19.99
CA TYR A 203 -1.16 -10.84 -20.74
C TYR A 203 -0.90 -9.56 -19.95
N LEU A 204 -0.51 -8.50 -20.64
CA LEU A 204 -0.57 -7.15 -20.09
C LEU A 204 -1.96 -6.59 -20.38
N VAL A 205 -2.73 -6.37 -19.33
CA VAL A 205 -4.05 -5.77 -19.41
C VAL A 205 -3.95 -4.27 -19.12
N VAL A 206 -4.60 -3.47 -19.95
CA VAL A 206 -4.72 -2.03 -19.79
C VAL A 206 -6.19 -1.71 -19.56
N LEU A 207 -6.50 -1.13 -18.40
CA LEU A 207 -7.84 -0.70 -18.02
C LEU A 207 -7.90 0.82 -17.99
N SER A 208 -9.02 1.40 -18.38
CA SER A 208 -9.35 2.78 -18.06
C SER A 208 -9.70 2.86 -16.58
N SER A 209 -8.91 3.59 -15.80
CA SER A 209 -9.09 3.72 -14.35
C SER A 209 -10.44 4.34 -13.98
N LYS A 210 -10.93 5.30 -14.78
CA LYS A 210 -12.24 5.93 -14.58
C LYS A 210 -13.39 4.95 -14.75
N LYS A 211 -13.31 4.06 -15.74
CA LYS A 211 -14.37 3.14 -16.16
C LYS A 211 -14.37 1.80 -15.44
N ILE A 212 -13.55 1.60 -14.41
CA ILE A 212 -13.63 0.36 -13.60
C ILE A 212 -15.05 0.26 -13.02
N GLY A 213 -15.70 -0.90 -13.22
CA GLY A 213 -17.11 -1.13 -12.90
C GLY A 213 -18.10 -0.84 -14.04
N GLU A 214 -17.64 -0.31 -15.17
CA GLU A 214 -18.46 0.00 -16.34
C GLU A 214 -18.10 -0.85 -17.57
N THR A 215 -18.99 -0.86 -18.55
CA THR A 215 -18.68 -1.42 -19.87
C THR A 215 -17.58 -0.58 -20.55
N GLY A 216 -16.61 -1.25 -21.16
CA GLY A 216 -15.47 -0.57 -21.79
C GLY A 216 -14.35 -0.15 -20.82
N ALA A 217 -14.31 -0.71 -19.60
CA ALA A 217 -13.14 -0.61 -18.72
C ALA A 217 -11.86 -1.16 -19.39
N LEU A 218 -11.98 -2.27 -20.12
CA LEU A 218 -10.87 -2.89 -20.83
C LEU A 218 -10.51 -2.08 -22.08
N VAL A 219 -9.32 -1.47 -22.07
CA VAL A 219 -8.79 -0.68 -23.19
C VAL A 219 -7.98 -1.56 -24.13
N ALA A 220 -7.09 -2.37 -23.57
CA ALA A 220 -6.24 -3.27 -24.35
C ALA A 220 -5.87 -4.52 -23.53
N ARG A 221 -5.55 -5.59 -24.25
CA ARG A 221 -5.07 -6.85 -23.67
C ARG A 221 -4.01 -7.44 -24.59
N LEU A 222 -2.76 -7.32 -24.18
CA LEU A 222 -1.58 -7.62 -25.00
C LEU A 222 -1.04 -8.99 -24.58
N GLU A 223 -0.88 -9.92 -25.52
CA GLU A 223 -0.27 -11.21 -25.22
C GLU A 223 1.24 -11.07 -25.02
N VAL A 224 1.75 -11.64 -23.93
CA VAL A 224 3.19 -11.72 -23.67
C VAL A 224 3.78 -12.93 -24.42
N PRO A 225 4.93 -12.80 -25.10
CA PRO A 225 5.62 -13.92 -25.74
C PRO A 225 5.87 -15.07 -24.73
N ARG A 226 5.70 -16.33 -25.16
CA ARG A 226 5.87 -17.51 -24.26
C ARG A 226 7.21 -17.53 -23.54
N SER A 227 8.28 -17.13 -24.23
CA SER A 227 9.64 -17.05 -23.67
C SER A 227 9.79 -16.05 -22.53
N LEU A 228 8.82 -15.13 -22.39
CA LEU A 228 8.77 -14.10 -21.36
C LEU A 228 7.61 -14.34 -20.38
N ASN A 229 7.07 -15.57 -20.30
CA ASN A 229 6.16 -15.90 -19.22
C ASN A 229 6.94 -15.82 -17.90
N PHE A 230 6.48 -14.97 -16.99
CA PHE A 230 7.02 -14.83 -15.65
C PHE A 230 6.00 -15.36 -14.62
N PRO A 231 6.48 -15.94 -13.49
CA PRO A 231 5.61 -16.21 -12.36
C PRO A 231 4.96 -14.91 -11.87
N LEU A 232 3.79 -14.99 -11.23
CA LEU A 232 3.13 -13.81 -10.63
C LEU A 232 4.16 -13.09 -9.74
N GLY A 233 4.56 -11.88 -10.16
CA GLY A 233 5.58 -11.08 -9.50
C GLY A 233 4.99 -10.23 -8.37
N PHE A 234 5.87 -9.76 -7.48
CA PHE A 234 5.46 -8.94 -6.33
C PHE A 234 5.21 -7.49 -6.71
N HIS A 235 6.27 -6.75 -7.07
CA HIS A 235 6.17 -5.31 -7.32
C HIS A 235 6.70 -4.90 -8.69
N GLY A 236 6.01 -3.96 -9.33
CA GLY A 236 6.44 -3.24 -10.52
C GLY A 236 6.26 -1.73 -10.34
N PHE A 237 6.90 -0.95 -11.20
CA PHE A 237 6.68 0.50 -11.24
C PHE A 237 6.60 0.97 -12.69
N TRP A 238 5.97 2.12 -12.88
CA TRP A 238 5.96 2.84 -14.15
C TRP A 238 6.90 4.03 -14.06
N ALA A 239 7.74 4.23 -15.08
CA ALA A 239 8.52 5.46 -15.25
C ALA A 239 8.24 6.06 -16.62
N PRO A 240 7.89 7.36 -16.70
CA PRO A 240 7.85 8.08 -17.96
C PRO A 240 9.23 8.06 -18.63
N SER A 241 9.27 8.05 -19.96
CA SER A 241 10.52 8.05 -20.73
C SER A 241 11.44 9.25 -20.44
N SER A 242 10.88 10.36 -19.96
CA SER A 242 11.64 11.56 -19.57
C SER A 242 12.33 11.46 -18.21
N THR A 243 12.01 10.47 -17.37
CA THR A 243 12.60 10.27 -16.04
C THR A 243 13.64 9.14 -16.09
N SER A 244 14.65 9.30 -16.93
CA SER A 244 15.80 8.39 -16.96
C SER A 244 16.83 8.81 -15.90
N VAL A 245 16.53 8.62 -14.62
CA VAL A 245 17.54 8.62 -13.56
C VAL A 245 17.24 7.48 -12.60
N PHE A 246 17.68 6.27 -12.98
CA PHE A 246 17.74 5.14 -12.06
C PHE A 246 19.01 5.27 -11.23
N HIS A 247 18.87 5.59 -9.95
CA HIS A 247 19.82 5.17 -8.93
C HIS A 247 19.16 4.02 -8.15
N ILE A 248 19.67 2.80 -8.36
CA ILE A 248 19.49 1.68 -7.44
C ILE A 248 20.54 1.82 -6.33
#